data_AF-A0A2Z4AGX4-F1
#
_entry.id   AF-A0A2Z4AGX4-F1
#
_cell.length_a   1.000
_cell.length_b   1.000
_cell.length_c   1.000
_cell.angle_alpha   90.00
_cell.angle_beta   90.00
_cell.angle_gamma   90.00
#
_symmetry.space_group_name_H-M   'P 1'
#
loop_
_entity.id
_entity.type
_entity.pdbx_description
1 polymer ?
#
loop_
_entity_poly.entity_id
_entity_poly.type
_entity_poly.pdbx_seq_one_letter_code
_entity_poly.pdbx_strand_id
1 'polypeptide(L)'
;MQQLNAYPQAGVDIWLNEPRRAEHSQAPANLLRLWFPESIMAYDSSDNLLWQSTYENTVAPWQYENKAIGDMKTGRKIRKTLARTQNIDDLALLKCIVRWEETEAHLALDINNIGPIKWKYFKSSICLQRSASPDYFDEDGYRTFLFTDSGFVASRELIFPPERQLVYIKVGEILPMQDKSKCRLLEGAHFVVSKDERYVLCYAWHEANRIFLNKAPCVRCLHSDLMIHDIEPKASIQRRGIVFLKEGRLDEALKSYQSWKETAGKSLSVNEL
;
A
#
# COMPACT_ATOMS: atom_id res chain seq x y z
N MET A 1 -23.30 -0.84 5.29
CA MET A 1 -22.46 -1.80 4.56
C MET A 1 -21.25 -1.04 4.04
N GLN A 2 -20.05 -1.35 4.52
CA GLN A 2 -18.81 -0.70 4.07
C GLN A 2 -18.28 -1.39 2.82
N GLN A 3 -17.84 -0.62 1.83
CA GLN A 3 -17.34 -1.16 0.57
C GLN A 3 -16.19 -0.32 0.06
N LEU A 4 -15.14 -1.00 -0.42
CA LEU A 4 -14.06 -0.42 -1.22
C LEU A 4 -14.44 -0.53 -2.70
N ASN A 5 -14.51 0.60 -3.41
CA ASN A 5 -14.75 0.62 -4.86
C ASN A 5 -13.60 1.27 -5.60
N ALA A 6 -13.25 0.77 -6.79
CA ALA A 6 -12.14 1.34 -7.55
C ALA A 6 -12.44 1.67 -9.00
N TYR A 7 -11.83 2.77 -9.44
CA TYR A 7 -11.91 3.32 -10.79
C TYR A 7 -10.49 3.62 -11.30
N PRO A 8 -10.09 3.11 -12.47
CA PRO A 8 -8.70 3.26 -12.91
C PRO A 8 -8.43 4.58 -13.64
N GLN A 9 -7.34 5.24 -13.26
CA GLN A 9 -6.55 6.18 -14.09
C GLN A 9 -5.08 5.66 -14.11
N ALA A 10 -4.07 6.52 -14.26
CA ALA A 10 -2.66 6.10 -14.13
C ALA A 10 -2.36 5.44 -12.75
N GLY A 11 -3.11 5.84 -11.71
CA GLY A 11 -3.23 5.15 -10.42
C GLY A 11 -4.60 4.49 -10.20
N VAL A 12 -4.76 3.79 -9.08
CA VAL A 12 -6.04 3.14 -8.68
C VAL A 12 -6.72 4.02 -7.63
N ASP A 13 -7.85 4.62 -8.00
CA ASP A 13 -8.70 5.32 -7.04
C ASP A 13 -9.50 4.29 -6.23
N ILE A 14 -9.48 4.38 -4.90
CA ILE A 14 -10.18 3.51 -3.95
C ILE A 14 -11.10 4.39 -3.10
N TRP A 15 -12.40 4.24 -3.29
CA TRP A 15 -13.44 4.91 -2.53
C TRP A 15 -13.78 4.14 -1.26
N LEU A 16 -13.77 4.84 -0.12
CA LEU A 16 -14.12 4.28 1.18
C LEU A 16 -15.57 4.60 1.52
N ASN A 17 -16.49 3.68 1.27
CA ASN A 17 -17.89 3.88 1.65
C ASN A 17 -18.07 3.63 3.16
N GLU A 18 -17.70 4.60 3.99
CA GLU A 18 -18.12 4.61 5.38
C GLU A 18 -19.63 4.90 5.49
N PRO A 19 -20.35 4.27 6.43
CA PRO A 19 -21.76 4.56 6.67
C PRO A 19 -21.91 5.92 7.38
N ARG A 20 -21.68 7.03 6.67
CA ARG A 20 -22.00 8.37 7.16
C ARG A 20 -22.80 9.15 6.12
N ARG A 21 -24.09 9.26 6.45
CA ARG A 21 -25.14 10.17 5.96
C ARG A 21 -26.15 9.58 4.96
N ALA A 22 -27.41 9.70 5.42
CA ALA A 22 -28.71 9.77 4.77
C ALA A 22 -28.81 9.51 3.25
N GLU A 23 -29.93 8.91 2.87
CA GLU A 23 -30.40 8.43 1.56
C GLU A 23 -30.21 9.35 0.33
N HIS A 24 -29.58 10.52 0.44
CA HIS A 24 -29.54 11.56 -0.59
C HIS A 24 -28.17 12.25 -0.84
N SER A 25 -27.05 11.78 -0.29
CA SER A 25 -25.72 12.33 -0.64
C SER A 25 -25.09 11.57 -1.82
N GLN A 26 -24.89 12.24 -2.96
CA GLN A 26 -24.20 11.68 -4.15
C GLN A 26 -22.68 11.90 -4.17
N ALA A 27 -22.10 12.58 -3.18
CA ALA A 27 -20.65 12.72 -3.11
C ALA A 27 -20.05 11.48 -2.44
N PRO A 28 -19.14 10.74 -3.11
CA PRO A 28 -18.44 9.66 -2.45
C PRO A 28 -17.55 10.22 -1.34
N ALA A 29 -17.83 9.83 -0.11
CA ALA A 29 -17.04 10.20 1.06
C ALA A 29 -15.71 9.43 0.99
N ASN A 30 -14.59 10.12 1.14
CA ASN A 30 -13.25 9.55 1.25
C ASN A 30 -12.68 8.82 0.01
N LEU A 31 -11.86 9.52 -0.78
CA LEU A 31 -11.07 8.95 -1.87
C LEU A 31 -9.61 8.72 -1.46
N LEU A 32 -9.16 7.47 -1.51
CA LEU A 32 -7.75 7.12 -1.50
C LEU A 32 -7.27 6.94 -2.94
N ARG A 33 -6.03 7.34 -3.24
CA ARG A 33 -5.38 7.05 -4.53
C ARG A 33 -4.14 6.20 -4.30
N LEU A 34 -4.12 5.02 -4.89
CA LEU A 34 -2.99 4.10 -4.82
C LEU A 34 -2.18 4.22 -6.12
N TRP A 35 -0.94 4.72 -6.01
CA TRP A 35 0.04 4.72 -7.10
C TRP A 35 0.82 3.41 -7.01
N PHE A 36 0.48 2.45 -7.88
CA PHE A 36 0.89 1.07 -7.70
C PHE A 36 1.54 0.41 -8.92
N PRO A 37 2.89 0.32 -8.94
CA PRO A 37 3.83 1.04 -8.08
C PRO A 37 3.88 2.53 -8.44
N GLU A 38 4.35 3.37 -7.52
CA GLU A 38 4.66 4.75 -7.82
C GLU A 38 5.99 4.85 -8.57
N SER A 39 7.00 4.11 -8.10
CA SER A 39 8.28 3.98 -8.77
C SER A 39 8.92 2.63 -8.53
N ILE A 40 9.70 2.19 -9.50
CA ILE A 40 10.49 0.98 -9.49
C ILE A 40 11.85 1.29 -10.14
N MET A 41 12.92 0.75 -9.55
CA MET A 41 14.27 0.78 -10.10
C MET A 41 14.96 -0.57 -9.87
N ALA A 42 15.67 -1.09 -10.88
CA ALA A 42 16.50 -2.29 -10.77
C ALA A 42 17.96 -1.98 -11.05
N TYR A 43 18.87 -2.64 -10.31
CA TYR A 43 20.30 -2.38 -10.35
C TYR A 43 21.11 -3.68 -10.54
N ASP A 44 22.23 -3.58 -11.24
CA ASP A 44 23.18 -4.68 -11.42
C ASP A 44 24.16 -4.83 -10.24
N SER A 45 25.08 -5.79 -10.33
CA SER A 45 26.09 -6.06 -9.30
C SER A 45 27.03 -4.89 -9.02
N SER A 46 27.21 -4.01 -10.00
CA SER A 46 28.07 -2.82 -9.93
C SER A 46 27.30 -1.56 -9.52
N ASP A 47 26.06 -1.70 -9.06
CA ASP A 47 25.15 -0.61 -8.70
C ASP A 47 24.78 0.33 -9.88
N ASN A 48 24.93 -0.14 -11.13
CA ASN A 48 24.39 0.60 -12.28
C ASN A 48 22.88 0.39 -12.36
N LEU A 49 22.14 1.46 -12.68
CA LEU A 49 20.72 1.38 -12.96
C LEU A 49 20.51 0.62 -14.28
N LEU A 50 19.81 -0.50 -14.22
CA LEU A 50 19.45 -1.30 -15.40
C LEU A 50 18.22 -0.72 -16.10
N TRP A 51 17.19 -0.40 -15.32
CA TRP A 51 15.95 0.18 -15.81
C TRP A 51 15.14 0.80 -14.66
N GLN A 52 14.21 1.67 -15.03
CA GLN A 52 13.27 2.28 -14.10
C GLN A 52 11.86 2.38 -14.71
N SER A 53 10.84 2.24 -13.88
CA SER A 53 9.44 2.51 -14.22
C SER A 53 8.83 3.39 -13.15
N THR A 54 8.04 4.37 -13.54
CA THR A 54 7.38 5.33 -12.65
C THR A 54 5.92 5.48 -13.06
N TYR A 55 5.08 6.02 -12.18
CA TYR A 55 3.68 6.29 -12.50
C TYR A 55 3.52 7.24 -13.70
N GLU A 56 4.51 8.08 -13.99
CA GLU A 56 4.49 9.05 -15.10
C GLU A 56 4.73 8.40 -16.46
N ASN A 57 5.59 7.38 -16.51
CA ASN A 57 5.93 6.67 -17.75
C ASN A 57 5.19 5.33 -17.91
N THR A 58 4.38 4.94 -16.93
CA THR A 58 3.56 3.73 -17.01
C THR A 58 2.31 3.97 -17.85
N VAL A 59 2.29 3.41 -19.06
CA VAL A 59 1.18 3.55 -20.03
C VAL A 59 0.23 2.35 -20.06
N ALA A 60 0.60 1.23 -19.42
CA ALA A 60 -0.22 0.02 -19.44
C ALA A 60 -1.58 0.27 -18.75
N PRO A 61 -2.71 -0.07 -19.39
CA PRO A 61 -4.02 0.16 -18.80
C PRO A 61 -4.32 -0.88 -17.70
N TRP A 62 -5.09 -0.47 -16.71
CA TRP A 62 -5.73 -1.39 -15.78
C TRP A 62 -6.89 -2.13 -16.47
N GLN A 63 -7.00 -3.44 -16.22
CA GLN A 63 -7.99 -4.32 -16.81
C GLN A 63 -8.71 -5.10 -15.72
N TYR A 64 -10.03 -5.27 -15.85
CA TYR A 64 -10.79 -6.16 -14.99
C TYR A 64 -10.59 -7.61 -15.44
N GLU A 65 -9.96 -8.44 -14.62
CA GLU A 65 -9.75 -9.87 -14.92
C GLU A 65 -11.02 -10.70 -14.64
N ASN A 66 -11.85 -10.27 -13.68
CA ASN A 66 -13.15 -10.87 -13.39
C ASN A 66 -14.26 -9.82 -13.58
N LYS A 67 -15.00 -9.91 -14.68
CA LYS A 67 -16.30 -9.23 -14.83
C LYS A 67 -17.33 -10.03 -14.05
N ALA A 68 -17.92 -9.43 -13.02
CA ALA A 68 -18.98 -10.03 -12.24
C ALA A 68 -20.07 -10.62 -13.15
N ILE A 69 -20.21 -11.93 -13.20
CA ILE A 69 -21.50 -12.58 -13.44
C ILE A 69 -21.92 -13.05 -12.06
N GLY A 70 -22.73 -12.24 -11.39
CA GLY A 70 -23.35 -12.64 -10.14
C GLY A 70 -24.22 -13.86 -10.42
N ASP A 71 -23.85 -15.00 -9.86
CA ASP A 71 -24.79 -16.10 -9.71
C ASP A 71 -25.79 -15.68 -8.62
N MET A 72 -26.90 -15.09 -9.06
CA MET A 72 -28.00 -14.66 -8.19
C MET A 72 -28.57 -15.81 -7.33
N LYS A 73 -28.21 -17.08 -7.59
CA LYS A 73 -28.68 -18.23 -6.82
C LYS A 73 -27.88 -18.55 -5.56
N THR A 74 -26.60 -18.18 -5.49
CA THR A 74 -25.70 -18.68 -4.43
C THR A 74 -25.36 -17.66 -3.34
N GLY A 75 -25.74 -16.39 -3.51
CA GLY A 75 -25.46 -15.33 -2.51
C GLY A 75 -23.97 -15.09 -2.26
N ARG A 76 -23.09 -15.58 -3.15
CA ARG A 76 -21.64 -15.56 -2.95
C ARG A 76 -21.08 -14.15 -3.20
N LYS A 77 -20.21 -13.68 -2.29
CA LYS A 77 -19.62 -12.33 -2.33
C LYS A 77 -18.80 -12.14 -3.62
N ILE A 78 -19.01 -11.00 -4.28
CA ILE A 78 -18.39 -10.68 -5.58
C ILE A 78 -16.96 -10.23 -5.34
N ARG A 79 -15.99 -11.02 -5.82
CA ARG A 79 -14.58 -10.61 -5.92
C ARG A 79 -14.42 -9.76 -7.17
N LYS A 80 -13.96 -8.52 -7.02
CA LYS A 80 -13.50 -7.70 -8.16
C LYS A 80 -11.98 -7.81 -8.19
N THR A 81 -11.42 -8.07 -9.36
CA THR A 81 -9.97 -8.10 -9.57
C THR A 81 -9.63 -7.12 -10.69
N LEU A 82 -8.77 -6.15 -10.38
CA LEU A 82 -8.12 -5.29 -11.35
C LEU A 82 -6.65 -5.70 -11.44
N ALA A 83 -6.17 -5.87 -12.67
CA ALA A 83 -4.77 -6.15 -12.93
C ALA A 83 -4.21 -5.18 -13.97
N ARG A 84 -2.93 -4.89 -13.84
CA ARG A 84 -2.15 -4.16 -14.84
C ARG A 84 -0.87 -4.93 -15.07
N THR A 85 -0.59 -5.22 -16.33
CA THR A 85 0.63 -5.92 -16.74
C THR A 85 1.45 -4.99 -17.62
N GLN A 86 2.72 -4.81 -17.27
CA GLN A 86 3.64 -3.94 -18.00
C GLN A 86 4.92 -4.71 -18.32
N ASN A 87 5.32 -4.66 -19.59
CA ASN A 87 6.66 -5.07 -20.01
C ASN A 87 7.59 -3.87 -19.94
N ILE A 88 8.80 -4.09 -19.41
CA ILE A 88 9.92 -3.15 -19.48
C ILE A 88 10.91 -3.77 -20.45
N ASP A 89 10.73 -3.44 -21.73
CA ASP A 89 11.49 -3.99 -22.86
C ASP A 89 11.62 -5.52 -22.77
N ASP A 90 12.83 -6.05 -22.89
CA ASP A 90 13.20 -7.45 -22.71
C ASP A 90 13.78 -7.73 -21.31
N LEU A 91 13.66 -6.78 -20.37
CA LEU A 91 14.30 -6.84 -19.06
C LEU A 91 13.36 -7.36 -17.99
N ALA A 92 12.13 -6.83 -17.90
CA ALA A 92 11.20 -7.16 -16.83
C ALA A 92 9.75 -7.28 -17.30
N LEU A 93 9.00 -8.14 -16.63
CA LEU A 93 7.55 -8.20 -16.70
C LEU A 93 6.97 -7.95 -15.30
N LEU A 94 6.18 -6.90 -15.18
CA LEU A 94 5.54 -6.47 -13.93
C LEU A 94 4.05 -6.72 -14.02
N LYS A 95 3.47 -7.37 -13.01
CA LYS A 95 2.02 -7.51 -12.86
C LYS A 95 1.60 -6.93 -11.50
N CYS A 96 0.71 -5.94 -11.54
CA CYS A 96 0.10 -5.33 -10.36
C CYS A 96 -1.34 -5.81 -10.28
N ILE A 97 -1.77 -6.29 -9.13
CA ILE A 97 -3.11 -6.83 -8.90
C ILE A 97 -3.71 -6.16 -7.69
N VAL A 98 -4.98 -5.76 -7.81
CA VAL A 98 -5.82 -5.33 -6.69
C VAL A 98 -7.07 -6.20 -6.69
N ARG A 99 -7.25 -6.97 -5.61
CA ARG A 99 -8.42 -7.82 -5.37
C ARG A 99 -9.21 -7.28 -4.20
N TRP A 100 -10.48 -6.95 -4.42
CA TRP A 100 -11.38 -6.50 -3.36
C TRP A 100 -12.15 -7.66 -2.75
N GLU A 101 -12.12 -7.74 -1.43
CA GLU A 101 -12.94 -8.63 -0.61
C GLU A 101 -13.58 -7.80 0.51
N GLU A 102 -14.84 -7.42 0.33
CA GLU A 102 -15.61 -6.65 1.31
C GLU A 102 -14.96 -5.30 1.69
N THR A 103 -14.34 -5.25 2.87
CA THR A 103 -13.68 -4.08 3.46
C THR A 103 -12.16 -4.11 3.29
N GLU A 104 -11.65 -5.08 2.52
CA GLU A 104 -10.24 -5.30 2.28
C GLU A 104 -9.93 -5.21 0.79
N ALA A 105 -8.78 -4.61 0.47
CA ALA A 105 -8.16 -4.65 -0.83
C ALA A 105 -6.81 -5.34 -0.69
N HIS A 106 -6.69 -6.55 -1.24
CA HIS A 106 -5.44 -7.28 -1.31
C HIS A 106 -4.67 -6.83 -2.54
N LEU A 107 -3.40 -6.49 -2.33
CA LEU A 107 -2.49 -5.99 -3.35
C LEU A 107 -1.46 -7.08 -3.65
N ALA A 108 -1.11 -7.27 -4.92
CA ALA A 108 0.01 -8.13 -5.30
C ALA A 108 0.85 -7.50 -6.40
N LEU A 109 2.17 -7.49 -6.19
CA LEU A 109 3.18 -7.07 -7.13
C LEU A 109 4.00 -8.30 -7.53
N ASP A 110 3.75 -8.80 -8.73
CA ASP A 110 4.54 -9.87 -9.33
C ASP A 110 5.59 -9.24 -10.26
N ILE A 111 6.84 -9.68 -10.08
CA ILE A 111 8.01 -9.17 -10.78
C ILE A 111 8.73 -10.36 -11.38
N ASN A 112 8.86 -10.35 -12.69
CA ASN A 112 9.60 -11.36 -13.42
C ASN A 112 10.83 -10.72 -14.04
N ASN A 113 12.01 -11.22 -13.71
CA ASN A 113 13.23 -10.87 -14.45
C ASN A 113 13.26 -11.70 -15.73
N ILE A 114 12.81 -11.15 -16.84
CA ILE A 114 12.82 -11.86 -18.14
C ILE A 114 14.11 -11.64 -18.91
N GLY A 115 14.94 -10.69 -18.47
CA GLY A 115 16.22 -10.36 -19.07
C GLY A 115 17.34 -11.35 -18.74
N PRO A 116 18.51 -11.19 -19.39
CA PRO A 116 19.63 -12.10 -19.22
C PRO A 116 20.50 -11.78 -18.00
N ILE A 117 20.31 -10.61 -17.36
CA ILE A 117 21.18 -10.11 -16.29
C ILE A 117 20.52 -10.32 -14.93
N LYS A 118 21.29 -10.85 -13.96
CA LYS A 118 20.89 -10.89 -12.54
C LYS A 118 20.78 -9.48 -11.99
N TRP A 119 19.69 -9.18 -11.28
CA TRP A 119 19.58 -7.91 -10.55
C TRP A 119 20.13 -8.08 -9.14
N LYS A 120 21.08 -7.23 -8.75
CA LYS A 120 21.61 -7.19 -7.39
C LYS A 120 20.52 -6.82 -6.40
N TYR A 121 19.75 -5.80 -6.76
CA TYR A 121 18.53 -5.46 -6.05
C TYR A 121 17.56 -4.68 -6.92
N PHE A 122 16.33 -4.71 -6.46
CA PHE A 122 15.20 -3.94 -6.96
C PHE A 122 14.65 -3.09 -5.82
N LYS A 123 14.29 -1.85 -6.11
CA LYS A 123 13.65 -0.91 -5.19
C LYS A 123 12.29 -0.54 -5.76
N SER A 124 11.24 -0.62 -4.96
CA SER A 124 9.91 -0.10 -5.30
C SER A 124 9.42 0.83 -4.20
N SER A 125 8.72 1.90 -4.59
CA SER A 125 7.90 2.70 -3.70
C SER A 125 6.45 2.58 -4.11
N ILE A 126 5.58 2.33 -3.14
CA ILE A 126 4.15 2.17 -3.35
C ILE A 126 3.43 3.17 -2.47
N CYS A 127 2.73 4.10 -3.10
CA CYS A 127 2.16 5.28 -2.46
C CYS A 127 0.65 5.13 -2.30
N LEU A 128 0.16 5.36 -1.09
CA LEU A 128 -1.25 5.60 -0.78
C LEU A 128 -1.46 7.07 -0.45
N GLN A 129 -2.04 7.81 -1.39
CA GLN A 129 -2.39 9.22 -1.26
C GLN A 129 -3.78 9.38 -0.63
N ARG A 130 -3.88 10.31 0.31
CA ARG A 130 -5.10 10.54 1.13
C ARG A 130 -5.63 11.99 1.04
N SER A 131 -5.08 12.82 0.16
CA SER A 131 -5.45 14.25 0.09
C SER A 131 -6.93 14.50 -0.25
N ALA A 132 -7.59 13.55 -0.92
CA ALA A 132 -9.02 13.58 -1.22
C ALA A 132 -9.88 12.74 -0.24
N SER A 133 -9.33 12.45 0.95
CA SER A 133 -9.99 11.61 1.97
C SER A 133 -10.21 12.37 3.28
N PRO A 134 -11.27 13.19 3.43
CA PRO A 134 -11.44 14.08 4.59
C PRO A 134 -11.36 13.39 5.96
N ASP A 135 -11.91 12.19 6.10
CA ASP A 135 -11.86 11.45 7.37
C ASP A 135 -10.48 10.86 7.66
N TYR A 136 -9.65 10.65 6.64
CA TYR A 136 -8.30 10.12 6.78
C TYR A 136 -7.23 11.15 6.42
N PHE A 137 -7.60 12.41 6.21
CA PHE A 137 -6.68 13.52 5.97
C PHE A 137 -6.14 14.01 7.31
N ASP A 138 -5.00 13.48 7.73
CA ASP A 138 -4.38 13.78 9.03
C ASP A 138 -3.47 15.02 8.95
N GLU A 139 -4.09 16.19 9.08
CA GLU A 139 -3.39 17.47 8.91
C GLU A 139 -2.30 17.69 9.96
N ASP A 140 -2.66 17.49 11.21
CA ASP A 140 -1.81 17.79 12.37
C ASP A 140 -0.89 16.61 12.75
N GLY A 141 -1.05 15.44 12.11
CA GLY A 141 -0.25 14.25 12.39
C GLY A 141 -0.71 13.43 13.61
N TYR A 142 -1.88 13.73 14.17
CA TYR A 142 -2.41 13.13 15.41
C TYR A 142 -3.03 11.76 15.17
N ARG A 143 -3.42 11.47 13.92
CA ARG A 143 -4.25 10.31 13.60
C ARG A 143 -3.55 9.23 12.79
N THR A 144 -2.38 9.54 12.22
CA THR A 144 -1.50 8.58 11.56
C THR A 144 -0.52 8.03 12.59
N PHE A 145 -0.51 6.71 12.76
CA PHE A 145 0.28 5.99 13.75
C PHE A 145 1.19 4.95 13.12
N LEU A 146 2.33 4.76 13.76
CA LEU A 146 3.27 3.67 13.52
C LEU A 146 3.32 2.77 14.75
N PHE A 147 3.55 1.47 14.56
CA PHE A 147 3.68 0.52 15.66
C PHE A 147 5.15 0.27 16.02
N THR A 148 5.48 0.43 17.30
CA THR A 148 6.84 0.36 17.84
C THR A 148 6.96 -0.61 19.01
N ASP A 149 8.19 -0.83 19.48
CA ASP A 149 8.47 -1.58 20.71
C ASP A 149 7.91 -0.93 21.98
N SER A 150 7.48 0.34 21.90
CA SER A 150 6.85 1.09 22.99
C SER A 150 5.34 1.30 22.77
N GLY A 151 4.76 0.64 21.75
CA GLY A 151 3.36 0.80 21.35
C GLY A 151 3.17 1.72 20.14
N PHE A 152 1.97 2.29 20.00
CA PHE A 152 1.66 3.19 18.89
C PHE A 152 2.28 4.58 19.10
N VAL A 153 2.96 5.08 18.08
CA VAL A 153 3.52 6.44 18.02
C VAL A 153 2.80 7.23 16.96
N ALA A 154 2.27 8.40 17.31
CA ALA A 154 1.62 9.30 16.36
C ALA A 154 2.66 10.02 15.49
N SER A 155 2.32 10.27 14.22
CA SER A 155 3.24 10.94 13.27
C SER A 155 3.61 12.37 13.67
N ARG A 156 2.78 13.04 14.49
CA ARG A 156 3.10 14.33 15.10
C ARG A 156 4.32 14.28 16.02
N GLU A 157 4.66 13.11 16.56
CA GLU A 157 5.76 12.94 17.54
C GLU A 157 7.11 12.73 16.84
N LEU A 158 7.11 12.51 15.53
CA LEU A 158 8.31 12.37 14.72
C LEU A 158 8.85 13.75 14.31
N ILE A 159 10.17 13.81 14.15
CA ILE A 159 10.88 14.94 13.55
C ILE A 159 10.73 14.83 12.04
N PHE A 160 10.10 15.84 11.46
CA PHE A 160 10.06 16.06 10.03
C PHE A 160 11.04 17.19 9.70
N PRO A 161 12.09 16.93 8.91
CA PRO A 161 13.03 17.96 8.52
C PRO A 161 12.29 19.12 7.82
N PRO A 162 12.47 20.38 8.26
CA PRO A 162 11.76 21.53 7.73
C PRO A 162 11.85 21.67 6.21
N GLU A 163 12.99 21.30 5.65
CA GLU A 163 13.34 21.43 4.23
C GLU A 163 12.60 20.45 3.31
N ARG A 164 12.08 19.34 3.82
CA ARG A 164 11.51 18.27 2.99
C ARG A 164 10.12 17.81 3.44
N GLN A 165 9.66 18.17 4.64
CA GLN A 165 8.35 17.79 5.20
C GLN A 165 8.01 16.29 5.07
N LEU A 166 9.04 15.45 5.08
CA LEU A 166 8.93 14.01 4.88
C LEU A 166 9.90 13.28 5.81
N VAL A 167 9.57 12.04 6.15
CA VAL A 167 10.43 11.18 6.97
C VAL A 167 10.51 9.78 6.36
N TYR A 168 11.71 9.23 6.35
CA TYR A 168 12.00 7.86 5.93
C TYR A 168 12.46 7.07 7.14
N ILE A 169 11.88 5.90 7.37
CA ILE A 169 12.20 5.07 8.53
C ILE A 169 12.29 3.62 8.08
N LYS A 170 13.45 2.97 8.28
CA LYS A 170 13.54 1.53 8.01
C LYS A 170 12.88 0.74 9.13
N VAL A 171 12.24 -0.36 8.78
CA VAL A 171 11.73 -1.32 9.78
C VAL A 171 12.91 -1.84 10.58
N GLY A 172 12.78 -1.84 11.90
CA GLY A 172 13.84 -2.17 12.83
C GLY A 172 14.79 -1.02 13.15
N GLU A 173 14.62 0.21 12.65
CA GLU A 173 15.42 1.38 13.07
C GLU A 173 14.72 2.21 14.16
N ILE A 174 15.51 3.03 14.87
CA ILE A 174 15.00 3.96 15.90
C ILE A 174 14.27 5.11 15.22
N LEU A 175 13.09 5.46 15.72
CA LEU A 175 12.32 6.59 15.21
C LEU A 175 12.99 7.94 15.55
N PRO A 176 12.99 8.92 14.64
CA PRO A 176 13.48 10.26 14.94
C PRO A 176 12.43 11.02 15.77
N MET A 177 12.41 10.84 17.09
CA MET A 177 11.37 11.39 17.99
C MET A 177 11.68 12.83 18.42
N GLN A 178 10.64 13.69 18.52
CA GLN A 178 10.76 15.08 18.97
C GLN A 178 11.18 15.20 20.44
N ASP A 179 10.68 14.30 21.29
CA ASP A 179 11.00 14.24 22.72
C ASP A 179 12.33 13.52 23.01
N LYS A 180 13.04 13.09 21.97
CA LYS A 180 14.30 12.32 22.01
C LYS A 180 14.15 10.93 22.65
N SER A 181 12.92 10.44 22.85
CA SER A 181 12.69 9.04 23.21
C SER A 181 13.23 8.11 22.12
N LYS A 182 13.56 6.88 22.51
CA LYS A 182 14.06 5.86 21.60
C LYS A 182 13.07 4.71 21.55
N CYS A 183 12.28 4.67 20.48
CA CYS A 183 11.43 3.55 20.15
C CYS A 183 11.79 3.04 18.74
N ARG A 184 11.67 1.73 18.54
CA ARG A 184 12.04 1.07 17.28
C ARG A 184 10.80 0.76 16.46
N LEU A 185 10.81 1.06 15.17
CA LEU A 185 9.75 0.65 14.26
C LEU A 185 9.71 -0.87 14.16
N LEU A 186 8.57 -1.49 14.48
CA LEU A 186 8.43 -2.95 14.42
C LEU A 186 7.78 -3.43 13.14
N GLU A 187 6.91 -2.61 12.54
CA GLU A 187 6.07 -3.04 11.43
C GLU A 187 6.13 -2.08 10.26
N GLY A 188 6.14 -2.63 9.05
CA GLY A 188 6.06 -1.89 7.78
C GLY A 188 4.63 -1.51 7.43
N ALA A 189 3.85 -1.07 8.41
CA ALA A 189 2.43 -0.78 8.32
C ALA A 189 2.11 0.63 8.82
N HIS A 190 1.16 1.26 8.15
CA HIS A 190 0.59 2.54 8.52
C HIS A 190 -0.83 2.35 9.04
N PHE A 191 -1.14 3.01 10.15
CA PHE A 191 -2.49 3.03 10.71
C PHE A 191 -3.01 4.45 10.75
N VAL A 192 -4.23 4.69 10.27
CA VAL A 192 -4.85 6.02 10.28
C VAL A 192 -6.21 5.94 10.92
N VAL A 193 -6.37 6.62 12.04
CA VAL A 193 -7.66 6.77 12.72
C VAL A 193 -8.53 7.77 11.96
N SER A 194 -9.74 7.36 11.63
CA SER A 194 -10.77 8.21 11.02
C SER A 194 -11.10 9.42 11.92
N LYS A 195 -11.66 10.48 11.34
CA LYS A 195 -11.91 11.75 12.05
C LYS A 195 -12.88 11.63 13.24
N ASP A 196 -13.82 10.68 13.21
CA ASP A 196 -14.72 10.42 14.35
C ASP A 196 -14.25 9.27 15.25
N GLU A 197 -13.03 8.77 15.02
CA GLU A 197 -12.37 7.74 15.81
C GLU A 197 -13.04 6.35 15.78
N ARG A 198 -14.01 6.12 14.89
CA ARG A 198 -14.71 4.83 14.79
C ARG A 198 -13.96 3.77 14.00
N TYR A 199 -13.17 4.21 13.03
CA TYR A 199 -12.47 3.34 12.09
C TYR A 199 -10.98 3.60 12.07
N VAL A 200 -10.22 2.54 11.79
CA VAL A 200 -8.79 2.55 11.51
C VAL A 200 -8.57 2.05 10.09
N LEU A 201 -8.00 2.89 9.24
CA LEU A 201 -7.44 2.50 7.94
C LEU A 201 -6.05 1.92 8.16
N CYS A 202 -5.83 0.70 7.70
CA CYS A 202 -4.52 0.08 7.65
C CYS A 202 -4.01 0.03 6.21
N TYR A 203 -2.75 0.38 6.00
CA TYR A 203 -2.04 0.21 4.74
C TYR A 203 -0.67 -0.41 4.99
N ALA A 204 -0.41 -1.56 4.40
CA ALA A 204 0.84 -2.26 4.63
C ALA A 204 1.27 -3.12 3.44
N TRP A 205 2.56 -3.44 3.41
CA TRP A 205 3.16 -4.40 2.51
C TRP A 205 3.98 -5.42 3.30
N HIS A 206 3.86 -6.69 2.92
CA HIS A 206 4.65 -7.76 3.50
C HIS A 206 6.12 -7.54 3.11
N GLU A 207 7.01 -7.58 4.10
CA GLU A 207 8.44 -7.27 3.95
C GLU A 207 8.73 -5.85 3.42
N ALA A 208 7.85 -4.88 3.67
CA ALA A 208 8.23 -3.48 3.54
C ALA A 208 9.46 -3.21 4.40
N ASN A 209 10.56 -2.81 3.77
CA ASN A 209 11.84 -2.59 4.47
C ASN A 209 11.91 -1.17 5.04
N ARG A 210 11.14 -0.25 4.46
CA ARG A 210 11.10 1.15 4.83
C ARG A 210 9.71 1.70 4.63
N ILE A 211 9.31 2.57 5.54
CA ILE A 211 8.11 3.38 5.39
C ILE A 211 8.51 4.82 5.13
N PHE A 212 7.63 5.54 4.45
CA PHE A 212 7.76 6.97 4.27
C PHE A 212 6.43 7.67 4.53
N LEU A 213 6.52 8.83 5.17
CA LEU A 213 5.39 9.70 5.46
C LEU A 213 5.68 11.07 4.85
N ASN A 214 4.71 11.63 4.14
CA ASN A 214 4.76 12.99 3.63
C ASN A 214 3.69 13.86 4.31
N LYS A 215 4.11 14.96 4.93
CA LYS A 215 3.21 15.93 5.58
C LYS A 215 2.73 17.05 4.66
N ALA A 216 3.26 17.16 3.44
CA ALA A 216 2.83 18.19 2.50
C ALA A 216 1.31 18.06 2.23
N PRO A 217 0.51 19.13 2.46
CA PRO A 217 -0.95 19.07 2.36
C PRO A 217 -1.48 18.62 0.99
N CYS A 218 -0.74 18.92 -0.09
CA CYS A 218 -1.15 18.60 -1.46
C CYS A 218 -1.06 17.10 -1.81
N VAL A 219 -0.19 16.33 -1.13
CA VAL A 219 0.05 14.91 -1.44
C VAL A 219 -0.29 13.99 -0.26
N ARG A 220 0.13 14.32 0.96
CA ARG A 220 -0.20 13.60 2.21
C ARG A 220 -0.16 12.07 2.08
N CYS A 221 0.90 11.56 1.47
CA CYS A 221 1.03 10.16 1.10
C CYS A 221 1.67 9.31 2.20
N LEU A 222 1.26 8.05 2.25
CA LEU A 222 1.86 6.97 3.01
C LEU A 222 2.56 6.06 2.03
N HIS A 223 3.84 5.76 2.24
CA HIS A 223 4.58 4.88 1.36
C HIS A 223 5.08 3.67 2.11
N SER A 224 5.03 2.54 1.42
CA SER A 224 5.75 1.33 1.77
C SER A 224 6.76 1.08 0.66
N ASP A 225 8.03 1.10 1.04
CA ASP A 225 9.11 0.78 0.14
C ASP A 225 9.47 -0.70 0.29
N LEU A 226 9.76 -1.33 -0.84
CA LEU A 226 10.24 -2.70 -0.93
C LEU A 226 11.66 -2.68 -1.49
N MET A 227 12.53 -3.48 -0.90
CA MET A 227 13.85 -3.76 -1.45
C MET A 227 14.03 -5.27 -1.51
N ILE A 228 14.25 -5.78 -2.72
CA ILE A 228 14.38 -7.21 -2.98
C ILE A 228 15.75 -7.42 -3.59
N HIS A 229 16.51 -8.38 -3.05
CA HIS A 229 17.87 -8.66 -3.47
C HIS A 229 17.94 -9.92 -4.33
N ASP A 230 19.04 -10.03 -5.09
CA ASP A 230 19.47 -11.27 -5.75
C ASP A 230 18.41 -11.91 -6.66
N ILE A 231 17.90 -11.13 -7.61
CA ILE A 231 16.86 -11.57 -8.54
C ILE A 231 17.52 -12.18 -9.78
N GLU A 232 17.58 -13.51 -9.81
CA GLU A 232 18.17 -14.27 -10.92
C GLU A 232 17.41 -14.08 -12.25
N PRO A 233 18.08 -14.24 -13.40
CA PRO A 233 17.40 -14.33 -14.70
C PRO A 233 16.30 -15.40 -14.66
N LYS A 234 15.14 -15.07 -15.23
CA LYS A 234 13.91 -15.89 -15.26
C LYS A 234 13.27 -16.13 -13.89
N ALA A 235 13.76 -15.52 -12.83
CA ALA A 235 13.11 -15.60 -11.52
C ALA A 235 11.79 -14.81 -11.52
N SER A 236 10.82 -15.35 -10.79
CA SER A 236 9.55 -14.70 -10.50
C SER A 236 9.47 -14.44 -9.00
N ILE A 237 9.11 -13.22 -8.63
CA ILE A 237 8.98 -12.80 -7.24
C ILE A 237 7.63 -12.14 -7.06
N GLN A 238 6.93 -12.53 -6.01
CA GLN A 238 5.68 -11.90 -5.60
C GLN A 238 5.88 -11.12 -4.30
N ARG A 239 5.27 -9.94 -4.21
CA ARG A 239 5.07 -9.20 -2.96
C ARG A 239 3.61 -8.89 -2.77
N ARG A 240 3.16 -8.92 -1.52
CA ARG A 240 1.76 -8.74 -1.15
C ARG A 240 1.59 -7.52 -0.27
N GLY A 241 0.50 -6.80 -0.49
CA GLY A 241 0.08 -5.69 0.34
C GLY A 241 -1.39 -5.82 0.71
N ILE A 242 -1.82 -4.98 1.63
CA ILE A 242 -3.21 -4.88 2.05
C ILE A 242 -3.57 -3.43 2.36
N VAL A 243 -4.80 -3.07 2.00
CA VAL A 243 -5.51 -1.91 2.51
C VAL A 243 -6.80 -2.41 3.13
N PHE A 244 -7.08 -2.09 4.38
CA PHE A 244 -8.36 -2.44 4.99
C PHE A 244 -8.88 -1.35 5.92
N LEU A 245 -10.19 -1.37 6.14
CA LEU A 245 -10.85 -0.62 7.20
C LEU A 245 -11.24 -1.55 8.33
N LYS A 246 -10.87 -1.17 9.55
CA LYS A 246 -11.26 -1.87 10.77
C LYS A 246 -12.09 -0.95 11.64
N GLU A 247 -13.30 -1.36 11.97
CA GLU A 247 -14.08 -0.74 13.04
C GLU A 247 -13.43 -1.02 14.39
N GLY A 248 -13.38 0.02 15.23
CA GLY A 248 -12.84 -0.05 16.59
C GLY A 248 -11.45 0.56 16.70
N ARG A 249 -10.61 -0.07 17.52
CA ARG A 249 -9.37 0.54 18.04
C ARG A 249 -8.12 0.11 17.28
N LEU A 250 -7.04 0.87 17.47
CA LEU A 250 -5.72 0.60 16.87
C LEU A 250 -5.21 -0.82 17.16
N ASP A 251 -5.40 -1.34 18.38
CA ASP A 251 -4.96 -2.68 18.77
C ASP A 251 -5.72 -3.79 18.04
N GLU A 252 -6.99 -3.57 17.73
CA GLU A 252 -7.78 -4.51 16.93
C GLU A 252 -7.34 -4.50 15.46
N ALA A 253 -7.05 -3.31 14.91
CA ALA A 253 -6.49 -3.18 13.57
C ALA A 253 -5.09 -3.83 13.46
N LEU A 254 -4.26 -3.70 14.49
CA LEU A 254 -2.95 -4.38 14.55
C LEU A 254 -3.09 -5.89 14.56
N LYS A 255 -4.02 -6.46 15.35
CA LYS A 255 -4.29 -7.90 15.36
C LYS A 255 -4.71 -8.40 13.97
N SER A 256 -5.61 -7.66 13.29
CA SER A 256 -5.99 -7.98 11.91
C SER A 256 -4.79 -7.93 10.95
N TYR A 257 -3.94 -6.91 11.06
CA TYR A 257 -2.71 -6.81 10.28
C TYR A 257 -1.73 -7.96 10.54
N GLN A 258 -1.49 -8.32 11.81
CA GLN A 258 -0.58 -9.40 12.19
C GLN A 258 -1.09 -10.75 11.68
N SER A 259 -2.39 -11.01 11.81
CA SER A 259 -3.02 -12.21 11.23
C SER A 259 -2.87 -12.25 9.71
N TRP A 260 -3.11 -11.13 9.01
CA TRP A 260 -2.85 -11.04 7.58
C TRP A 260 -1.37 -11.33 7.26
N LYS A 261 -0.42 -10.72 7.97
CA LYS A 261 1.02 -10.86 7.74
C LYS A 261 1.47 -12.33 7.81
N GLU A 262 0.98 -13.09 8.80
CA GLU A 262 1.27 -14.52 8.94
C GLU A 262 0.79 -15.37 7.76
N THR A 263 -0.31 -14.96 7.12
CA THR A 263 -0.84 -15.63 5.91
C THR A 263 -0.20 -15.11 4.63
N ALA A 264 0.18 -13.84 4.57
CA ALA A 264 0.82 -13.23 3.41
C ALA A 264 2.20 -13.84 3.12
N GLY A 265 2.93 -14.25 4.16
CA GLY A 265 4.20 -14.97 4.06
C GLY A 265 4.08 -16.43 3.62
N LYS A 266 2.86 -17.00 3.59
CA LYS A 266 2.61 -18.34 3.04
C LYS A 266 2.35 -18.19 1.54
N SER A 267 3.19 -18.84 0.72
CA SER A 267 3.00 -18.95 -0.73
C SER A 267 1.62 -19.58 -1.01
N LEU A 268 0.63 -18.74 -1.28
CA LEU A 268 -0.64 -19.19 -1.85
C LEU A 268 -0.43 -19.31 -3.36
N SER A 269 -0.83 -20.45 -3.93
CA SER A 269 -0.76 -20.67 -5.37
C SER A 269 -1.62 -19.62 -6.10
N VAL A 270 -1.30 -19.35 -7.37
CA VAL A 270 -2.06 -18.39 -8.22
C VAL A 270 -3.55 -18.76 -8.31
N ASN A 271 -3.91 -20.01 -8.01
CA ASN A 271 -5.30 -20.49 -7.96
C ASN A 271 -6.00 -20.27 -6.60
N GLU A 272 -5.29 -19.77 -5.60
CA GLU A 272 -5.80 -19.44 -4.25
C GLU A 272 -5.88 -17.92 -4.02
N LEU A 273 -5.54 -17.12 -5.05
CA LEU A 273 -5.80 -15.68 -5.16
C LEU A 273 -7.04 -15.39 -6.02
#